data_AF-A0A4Y5ZAY4-F1
#
_entry.id   AF-A0A4Y5ZAY4-F1
#
_cell.length_a   1.000
_cell.length_b   1.000
_cell.length_c   1.000
_cell.angle_alpha   90.00
_cell.angle_beta   90.00
_cell.angle_gamma   90.00
#
_symmetry.space_group_name_H-M   'P 1'
#
loop_
_entity.id
_entity.type
_entity.pdbx_description
1 polymer ?
#
loop_
_entity_poly.entity_id
_entity_poly.type
_entity_poly.pdbx_seq_one_letter_code
_entity_poly.pdbx_strand_id
1 'polypeptide(L)'
;MLVAALVLGVRQRHQLAEADAPAKIPEPVATAGASPEIDILLGLARDATREGRLVAPQGNNAYEYYLSILQLDVNNATATDALRETLPFASQGIERQINHRDLEEARREIALLRDFDPTNYTLIILGAKLDAQQQVVTAEDEAKADAMRRKSGG
;
A
#
# COMPACT_ATOMS: atom_id res chain seq x y z
N MET A 1 33.34 -30.64 78.95
CA MET A 1 31.90 -30.91 79.12
C MET A 1 31.28 -31.00 77.74
N LEU A 2 30.98 -32.23 77.29
CA LEU A 2 29.64 -32.79 76.98
C LEU A 2 29.08 -32.33 75.62
N VAL A 3 28.46 -33.11 74.73
CA VAL A 3 28.15 -34.55 74.59
C VAL A 3 27.49 -34.74 73.19
N ALA A 4 27.64 -35.95 72.61
CA ALA A 4 26.76 -36.70 71.69
C ALA A 4 26.05 -36.08 70.46
N ALA A 5 26.32 -36.74 69.32
CA ALA A 5 25.44 -37.37 68.32
C ALA A 5 23.90 -37.19 68.37
N LEU A 6 23.30 -37.19 67.16
CA LEU A 6 22.28 -38.15 66.66
C LEU A 6 21.07 -37.50 65.90
N VAL A 7 20.54 -38.27 64.94
CA VAL A 7 19.16 -38.31 64.35
C VAL A 7 18.87 -37.30 63.22
N LEU A 8 18.76 -37.69 61.93
CA LEU A 8 17.63 -38.31 61.19
C LEU A 8 16.26 -37.57 61.26
N GLY A 9 15.57 -37.48 60.10
CA GLY A 9 14.09 -37.56 60.08
C GLY A 9 13.30 -36.38 59.48
N VAL A 10 12.93 -36.54 58.22
CA VAL A 10 11.55 -36.51 57.65
C VAL A 10 10.59 -35.34 57.97
N ARG A 11 10.18 -34.68 56.86
CA ARG A 11 8.87 -34.05 56.50
C ARG A 11 8.00 -33.43 57.60
N GLN A 12 7.64 -32.16 57.41
CA GLN A 12 6.22 -31.74 57.34
C GLN A 12 6.12 -30.36 56.65
N ARG A 13 5.19 -30.25 55.69
CA ARG A 13 4.85 -29.06 54.90
C ARG A 13 4.33 -27.93 55.78
N HIS A 14 4.76 -26.68 55.56
CA HIS A 14 3.90 -25.48 55.56
C HIS A 14 4.59 -24.30 54.84
N GLN A 15 3.88 -23.78 53.84
CA GLN A 15 4.00 -22.57 53.00
C GLN A 15 5.04 -21.49 53.35
N LEU A 16 5.73 -20.95 52.33
CA LEU A 16 5.61 -19.56 51.81
C LEU A 16 6.70 -19.25 50.76
N ALA A 17 6.26 -18.71 49.61
CA ALA A 17 7.00 -17.93 48.61
C ALA A 17 8.22 -18.57 47.90
N GLU A 18 8.00 -19.02 46.65
CA GLU A 18 9.08 -19.17 45.68
C GLU A 18 8.72 -18.37 44.42
N ALA A 19 9.59 -17.41 44.14
CA ALA A 19 9.56 -16.53 43.00
C ALA A 19 10.05 -17.28 41.77
N ASP A 20 9.25 -17.30 40.70
CA ASP A 20 9.79 -17.25 39.35
C ASP A 20 8.70 -16.78 38.38
N ALA A 21 8.78 -15.51 37.98
CA ALA A 21 8.00 -14.97 36.88
C ALA A 21 8.97 -14.78 35.72
N PRO A 22 8.68 -15.34 34.52
CA PRO A 22 9.60 -15.18 33.40
C PRO A 22 9.70 -13.71 33.02
N ALA A 23 10.92 -13.19 33.04
CA ALA A 23 11.26 -11.86 32.57
C ALA A 23 10.80 -11.72 31.11
N LYS A 24 9.73 -10.96 30.89
CA LYS A 24 9.39 -10.42 29.58
C LYS A 24 10.57 -9.59 29.12
N ILE A 25 11.28 -10.07 28.11
CA ILE A 25 12.14 -9.24 27.29
C ILE A 25 11.23 -8.12 26.75
N PRO A 26 11.47 -6.84 27.04
CA PRO A 26 10.74 -5.80 26.36
C PRO A 26 11.13 -5.90 24.88
N GLU A 27 10.19 -6.35 24.04
CA GLU A 27 10.22 -6.08 22.62
C GLU A 27 10.50 -4.58 22.44
N PRO A 28 11.34 -4.17 21.48
CA PRO A 28 11.51 -2.76 21.21
C PRO A 28 10.14 -2.26 20.74
N VAL A 29 9.43 -1.57 21.65
CA VAL A 29 8.30 -0.73 21.29
C VAL A 29 8.87 0.28 20.31
N ALA A 30 8.67 0.00 19.01
CA ALA A 30 8.81 0.96 17.94
C ALA A 30 7.97 2.17 18.36
N THR A 31 8.68 3.16 18.87
CA THR A 31 8.05 4.36 19.39
C THR A 31 7.55 5.08 18.16
N ALA A 32 6.23 5.11 17.99
CA ALA A 32 5.57 5.90 16.97
C ALA A 32 6.06 7.34 17.10
N GLY A 33 6.91 7.74 16.16
CA GLY A 33 7.62 9.00 16.18
C GLY A 33 8.54 9.08 14.97
N ALA A 34 8.02 9.70 13.89
CA ALA A 34 8.73 10.27 12.75
C ALA A 34 10.12 9.65 12.49
N SER A 35 10.14 8.55 11.74
CA SER A 35 11.38 8.12 11.11
C SER A 35 11.81 9.20 10.11
N PRO A 36 13.08 9.63 10.07
CA PRO A 36 13.55 10.64 9.11
C PRO A 36 13.18 10.33 7.66
N GLU A 37 13.08 9.04 7.32
CA GLU A 37 12.62 8.56 6.02
C GLU A 37 11.15 8.91 5.73
N ILE A 38 10.24 8.74 6.69
CA ILE A 38 8.83 9.11 6.56
C ILE A 38 8.69 10.63 6.34
N ASP A 39 9.49 11.44 7.05
CA ASP A 39 9.47 12.89 6.88
C ASP A 39 9.94 13.31 5.48
N ILE A 40 10.98 12.67 4.94
CA ILE A 40 11.46 12.89 3.57
C ILE A 40 10.36 12.51 2.56
N LEU A 41 9.76 11.34 2.70
CA LEU A 41 8.69 10.87 1.81
C LEU A 41 7.46 11.79 1.87
N LEU A 42 7.10 12.29 3.06
CA LEU A 42 6.01 13.24 3.21
C LEU A 42 6.31 14.57 2.49
N GLY A 43 7.57 15.03 2.54
CA GLY A 43 8.02 16.19 1.78
C GLY A 43 7.84 15.97 0.26
N LEU A 44 8.39 14.86 -0.25
CA LEU A 44 8.30 14.50 -1.67
C LEU A 44 6.84 14.35 -2.15
N ALA A 45 5.99 13.69 -1.35
CA ALA A 45 4.58 13.50 -1.67
C ALA A 45 3.81 14.83 -1.73
N ARG A 46 4.07 15.75 -0.79
CA ARG A 46 3.47 17.08 -0.78
C ARG A 46 3.92 17.92 -1.98
N ASP A 47 5.21 17.89 -2.32
CA ASP A 47 5.72 18.57 -3.51
C ASP A 47 5.08 18.00 -4.78
N ALA A 48 5.01 16.67 -4.89
CA ALA A 48 4.34 16.00 -6.00
C ALA A 48 2.87 16.39 -6.15
N THR A 49 2.14 16.46 -5.03
CA THR A 49 0.74 16.87 -4.99
C THR A 49 0.58 18.33 -5.45
N ARG A 50 1.43 19.23 -4.95
CA ARG A 50 1.38 20.67 -5.26
C ARG A 50 1.67 20.96 -6.73
N GLU A 51 2.48 20.12 -7.35
CA GLU A 51 2.83 20.17 -8.77
C GLU A 51 1.85 19.37 -9.66
N GLY A 52 0.80 18.78 -9.08
CA GLY A 52 -0.23 18.05 -9.81
C GLY A 52 0.17 16.66 -10.29
N ARG A 53 1.34 16.15 -9.89
CA ARG A 53 1.81 14.79 -10.20
C ARG A 53 1.20 13.79 -9.22
N LEU A 54 -0.11 13.58 -9.32
CA LEU A 54 -0.81 12.67 -8.41
C LEU A 54 -0.41 11.22 -8.66
N VAL A 55 -0.52 10.76 -9.91
CA VAL A 55 -0.36 9.33 -10.31
C VAL A 55 0.65 9.13 -11.44
N ALA A 56 1.08 10.22 -12.06
CA ALA A 56 2.06 10.25 -13.13
C ALA A 56 3.04 11.42 -12.92
N PRO A 57 4.28 11.29 -13.42
CA PRO A 57 4.86 10.13 -14.09
C PRO A 57 5.16 8.98 -13.11
N GLN A 58 5.42 7.78 -13.64
CA GLN A 58 5.90 6.64 -12.86
C GLN A 58 7.19 6.98 -12.10
N GLY A 59 7.31 6.52 -10.85
CA GLY A 59 8.51 6.71 -10.04
C GLY A 59 8.65 8.09 -9.40
N ASN A 60 7.78 9.04 -9.75
CA ASN A 60 7.84 10.42 -9.23
C ASN A 60 6.45 11.05 -9.18
N ASN A 61 5.56 10.45 -8.39
CA ASN A 61 4.21 10.93 -8.15
C ASN A 61 3.80 10.78 -6.68
N ALA A 62 2.78 11.53 -6.27
CA ALA A 62 2.35 11.61 -4.89
C ALA A 62 1.86 10.27 -4.34
N TYR A 63 1.11 9.50 -5.14
CA TYR A 63 0.56 8.20 -4.72
C TYR A 63 1.66 7.20 -4.37
N GLU A 64 2.70 7.08 -5.21
CA GLU A 64 3.83 6.18 -4.94
C GLU A 64 4.56 6.55 -3.63
N TYR A 65 4.75 7.85 -3.36
CA TYR A 65 5.35 8.29 -2.10
C TYR A 65 4.46 8.02 -0.89
N TYR A 66 3.15 8.29 -0.97
CA TYR A 66 2.22 8.01 0.13
C TYR A 66 2.06 6.51 0.39
N LEU A 67 2.00 5.68 -0.65
CA LEU A 67 1.98 4.22 -0.50
C LEU A 67 3.28 3.70 0.12
N SER A 68 4.43 4.29 -0.21
CA SER A 68 5.70 3.97 0.45
C SER A 68 5.68 4.31 1.94
N ILE A 69 5.06 5.43 2.33
CA ILE A 69 4.84 5.75 3.74
C ILE A 69 3.98 4.69 4.43
N LEU A 70 2.89 4.24 3.80
CA LEU A 70 2.00 3.22 4.37
C LEU A 70 2.66 1.84 4.51
N GLN A 71 3.69 1.55 3.70
CA GLN A 71 4.51 0.35 3.89
C GLN A 71 5.38 0.44 5.15
N LEU A 72 5.85 1.63 5.52
CA LEU A 72 6.64 1.88 6.73
C LEU A 72 5.79 2.05 7.98
N ASP A 73 4.65 2.73 7.85
CA ASP A 73 3.68 3.01 8.89
C ASP A 73 2.26 2.91 8.33
N VAL A 74 1.67 1.72 8.48
CA VAL A 74 0.31 1.41 8.01
C VAL A 74 -0.77 2.30 8.64
N ASN A 75 -0.50 2.92 9.80
CA ASN A 75 -1.44 3.77 10.50
C ASN A 75 -1.17 5.27 10.27
N ASN A 76 -0.34 5.62 9.29
CA ASN A 76 -0.01 7.01 9.01
C ASN A 76 -1.25 7.77 8.49
N ALA A 77 -1.89 8.53 9.38
CA ALA A 77 -3.09 9.28 9.08
C ALA A 77 -2.86 10.31 7.97
N THR A 78 -1.70 10.98 7.95
CA THR A 78 -1.38 11.99 6.92
C THR A 78 -1.35 11.40 5.52
N ALA A 79 -0.69 10.24 5.34
CA ALA A 79 -0.65 9.58 4.04
C ALA A 79 -2.02 9.02 3.64
N THR A 80 -2.73 8.38 4.57
CA THR A 80 -4.08 7.81 4.31
C THR A 80 -5.09 8.90 3.93
N ASP A 81 -5.08 10.02 4.64
CA ASP A 81 -6.01 11.13 4.37
C ASP A 81 -5.68 11.79 3.03
N ALA A 82 -4.40 12.03 2.73
CA ALA A 82 -4.00 12.59 1.43
C ALA A 82 -4.42 11.68 0.26
N LEU A 83 -4.22 10.36 0.37
CA LEU A 83 -4.64 9.39 -0.66
C LEU A 83 -6.17 9.39 -0.85
N ARG A 84 -6.95 9.52 0.23
CA ARG A 84 -8.41 9.58 0.18
C ARG A 84 -8.90 10.89 -0.44
N GLU A 85 -8.33 12.02 -0.03
CA GLU A 85 -8.71 13.36 -0.49
C GLU A 85 -8.37 13.59 -1.97
N THR A 86 -7.26 13.03 -2.44
CA THR A 86 -6.79 13.24 -3.82
C THR A 86 -7.38 12.25 -4.84
N LEU A 87 -8.01 11.16 -4.38
CA LEU A 87 -8.57 10.10 -5.24
C LEU A 87 -9.57 10.62 -6.28
N PRO A 88 -10.53 11.50 -5.95
CA PRO A 88 -11.45 12.03 -6.95
C PRO A 88 -10.73 12.79 -8.08
N PHE A 89 -9.67 13.54 -7.77
CA PHE A 89 -8.92 14.32 -8.75
C PHE A 89 -8.06 13.42 -9.65
N ALA A 90 -7.37 12.43 -9.07
CA ALA A 90 -6.63 11.44 -9.82
C ALA A 90 -7.56 10.64 -10.74
N SER A 91 -8.72 10.20 -10.24
CA SER A 91 -9.74 9.47 -11.00
C SER A 91 -10.25 10.26 -12.20
N GLN A 92 -10.46 11.57 -12.06
CA GLN A 92 -10.84 12.44 -13.18
C GLN A 92 -9.71 12.56 -14.23
N GLY A 93 -8.45 12.56 -13.81
CA GLY A 93 -7.29 12.54 -14.69
C GLY A 93 -7.25 11.29 -15.56
N ILE A 94 -7.35 10.14 -14.90
CA ILE A 94 -7.43 8.82 -15.54
C ILE A 94 -8.61 8.75 -16.50
N GLU A 95 -9.78 9.26 -16.10
CA GLU A 95 -10.96 9.25 -16.98
C GLU A 95 -10.71 10.02 -18.29
N ARG A 96 -10.04 11.17 -18.22
CA ARG A 96 -9.65 11.94 -19.41
C ARG A 96 -8.68 11.15 -20.29
N GLN A 97 -7.67 10.50 -19.71
CA GLN A 97 -6.75 9.64 -20.47
C GLN A 97 -7.49 8.51 -21.20
N ILE A 98 -8.44 7.84 -20.54
CA ILE A 98 -9.26 6.81 -21.20
C ILE A 98 -10.03 7.42 -22.38
N ASN A 99 -10.64 8.60 -22.21
CA ASN A 99 -11.34 9.29 -23.29
C ASN A 99 -10.41 9.69 -24.46
N HIS A 100 -9.14 9.99 -24.17
CA HIS A 100 -8.11 10.31 -25.16
C HIS A 100 -7.43 9.07 -25.77
N ARG A 101 -7.84 7.86 -25.35
CA ARG A 101 -7.25 6.56 -25.74
C ARG A 101 -5.81 6.36 -25.27
N ASP A 102 -5.39 7.06 -24.22
CA ASP A 102 -4.13 6.82 -23.52
C ASP A 102 -4.28 5.62 -22.56
N LEU A 103 -4.64 4.46 -23.12
CA LEU A 103 -5.17 3.32 -22.34
C LEU A 103 -4.11 2.63 -21.48
N GLU A 104 -2.88 2.56 -21.96
CA GLU A 104 -1.79 1.91 -21.21
C GLU A 104 -1.44 2.70 -19.96
N GLU A 105 -1.39 4.03 -20.04
CA GLU A 105 -1.11 4.87 -18.88
C GLU A 105 -2.29 4.83 -17.89
N ALA A 106 -3.53 4.95 -18.40
CA ALA A 106 -4.72 4.83 -17.55
C ALA A 106 -4.78 3.47 -16.82
N ARG A 107 -4.41 2.37 -17.47
CA ARG A 107 -4.34 1.03 -16.85
C ARG A 107 -3.38 1.03 -15.66
N ARG A 108 -2.20 1.62 -15.86
CA ARG A 108 -1.12 1.67 -14.87
C ARG A 108 -1.52 2.53 -13.68
N GLU A 109 -2.12 3.69 -13.93
CA GLU A 109 -2.61 4.61 -12.89
C GLU A 109 -3.79 4.03 -12.09
N ILE A 110 -4.73 3.32 -12.73
CA ILE A 110 -5.81 2.61 -12.02
C ILE A 110 -5.26 1.53 -11.09
N ALA A 111 -4.26 0.77 -11.54
CA ALA A 111 -3.61 -0.24 -10.71
C ALA A 111 -2.98 0.39 -9.46
N LEU A 112 -2.25 1.49 -9.63
CA LEU A 112 -1.66 2.26 -8.52
C LEU A 112 -2.72 2.73 -7.50
N LEU A 113 -3.88 3.21 -7.96
CA LEU A 113 -4.95 3.64 -7.06
C LEU A 113 -5.60 2.47 -6.32
N ARG A 114 -5.65 1.28 -6.94
CA ARG A 114 -6.18 0.06 -6.32
C ARG A 114 -5.27 -0.52 -5.25
N ASP A 115 -3.98 -0.19 -5.27
CA ASP A 115 -3.06 -0.57 -4.18
C ASP A 115 -3.44 0.12 -2.86
N PHE A 116 -4.12 1.27 -2.92
CA PHE A 116 -4.68 1.95 -1.76
C PHE A 116 -6.10 1.46 -1.41
N ASP A 117 -7.03 1.48 -2.37
CA ASP A 117 -8.43 1.09 -2.15
C ASP A 117 -8.95 0.27 -3.34
N PRO A 118 -8.78 -1.07 -3.33
CA PRO A 118 -9.21 -1.93 -4.43
C PRO A 118 -10.74 -2.03 -4.53
N THR A 119 -11.46 -1.66 -3.48
CA THR A 119 -12.93 -1.73 -3.40
C THR A 119 -13.61 -0.43 -3.80
N ASN A 120 -12.85 0.60 -4.16
CA ASN A 120 -13.38 1.89 -4.53
C ASN A 120 -14.29 1.79 -5.77
N TYR A 121 -15.55 2.19 -5.62
CA TYR A 121 -16.53 2.10 -6.69
C TYR A 121 -16.12 2.89 -7.95
N THR A 122 -15.45 4.04 -7.80
CA THR A 122 -14.93 4.83 -8.93
C THR A 122 -13.90 4.05 -9.73
N LEU A 123 -12.99 3.33 -9.06
CA LEU A 123 -11.95 2.53 -9.71
C LEU A 123 -12.51 1.27 -10.39
N ILE A 124 -13.63 0.74 -9.88
CA ILE A 124 -14.36 -0.34 -10.55
C ILE A 124 -14.95 0.18 -11.87
N ILE A 125 -15.61 1.34 -11.85
CA ILE A 125 -16.17 1.96 -13.06
C ILE A 125 -15.07 2.30 -14.07
N LEU A 126 -13.97 2.92 -13.63
CA LEU A 126 -12.86 3.27 -14.51
C LEU A 126 -12.23 2.04 -15.16
N GLY A 127 -12.09 0.93 -14.41
CA GLY A 127 -11.64 -0.35 -14.96
C GLY A 127 -12.57 -0.85 -16.08
N ALA A 128 -13.88 -0.88 -15.83
CA ALA A 128 -14.85 -1.30 -16.83
C ALA A 128 -14.83 -0.40 -18.08
N LYS A 129 -14.67 0.92 -17.90
CA LYS A 129 -14.56 1.88 -18.99
C LYS A 129 -13.29 1.66 -19.83
N LEU A 130 -12.15 1.44 -19.17
CA LEU A 130 -10.88 1.12 -19.81
C LEU A 130 -10.99 -0.16 -20.65
N ASP A 131 -11.59 -1.22 -20.10
CA ASP A 131 -11.74 -2.50 -20.79
C ASP A 131 -12.63 -2.38 -22.04
N ALA A 132 -13.74 -1.64 -21.93
CA ALA A 132 -14.59 -1.35 -23.09
C ALA A 132 -13.84 -0.56 -24.17
N GLN A 133 -13.06 0.45 -23.78
CA GLN A 133 -12.29 1.27 -24.72
C GLN A 133 -11.18 0.46 -25.40
N GLN A 134 -10.56 -0.48 -24.68
CA GLN A 134 -9.55 -1.40 -25.21
C GLN A 134 -10.14 -2.33 -26.28
N GLN A 135 -11.33 -2.88 -26.04
CA GLN A 135 -12.00 -3.74 -27.04
C GLN A 135 -12.26 -3.00 -28.35
N VAL A 136 -12.65 -1.72 -28.27
CA VAL A 136 -12.85 -0.88 -29.46
C VAL A 136 -11.54 -0.68 -30.24
N VAL A 137 -10.43 -0.36 -29.55
CA VAL A 137 -9.11 -0.23 -30.21
C VAL A 137 -8.72 -1.52 -30.92
N THR A 138 -8.82 -2.65 -30.23
CA THR A 138 -8.45 -3.96 -30.80
C THR A 138 -9.28 -4.29 -32.04
N ALA A 139 -10.60 -4.11 -31.98
CA ALA A 139 -11.48 -4.38 -33.12
C ALA A 139 -11.18 -3.47 -34.33
N GLU A 140 -10.86 -2.19 -34.10
CA GLU A 140 -10.45 -1.27 -35.16
C GLU A 140 -9.15 -1.72 -35.84
N ASP A 141 -8.17 -2.18 -35.07
CA ASP A 141 -6.86 -2.60 -35.60
C ASP A 141 -6.96 -3.92 -36.38
N GLU A 142 -7.76 -4.86 -35.90
CA GLU A 142 -8.10 -6.09 -36.64
C GLU A 142 -8.77 -5.77 -37.98
N ALA A 143 -9.78 -4.89 -37.98
CA ALA A 143 -10.47 -4.49 -39.19
C ALA A 143 -9.53 -3.79 -40.21
N LYS A 144 -8.61 -2.95 -39.74
CA LYS A 144 -7.57 -2.32 -40.58
C LYS A 144 -6.64 -3.37 -41.18
N ALA A 145 -6.19 -4.34 -40.38
CA ALA A 145 -5.32 -5.41 -40.84
C ALA A 145 -5.99 -6.27 -41.93
N ASP A 146 -7.25 -6.64 -41.74
CA ASP A 146 -8.03 -7.39 -42.73
C ASP A 146 -8.23 -6.62 -44.03
N ALA A 147 -8.52 -5.32 -43.94
CA ALA A 147 -8.65 -4.46 -45.10
C ALA A 147 -7.34 -4.38 -45.90
N MET A 148 -6.19 -4.27 -45.22
CA MET A 148 -4.88 -4.28 -45.86
C MET A 148 -4.60 -5.62 -46.56
N ARG A 149 -4.91 -6.75 -45.91
CA ARG A 149 -4.73 -8.09 -46.49
C ARG A 149 -5.56 -8.30 -47.76
N ARG A 150 -6.81 -7.85 -47.75
CA ARG A 150 -7.69 -7.92 -48.95
C ARG A 150 -7.15 -7.07 -50.10
N LYS A 151 -6.60 -5.88 -49.81
CA LYS A 151 -6.02 -4.99 -50.82
C LYS A 151 -4.71 -5.51 -51.41
N SER A 152 -3.89 -6.24 -50.64
CA SER A 152 -2.62 -6.78 -51.12
C SER A 152 -2.73 -8.13 -51.84
N GLY A 153 -3.89 -8.80 -51.74
CA GLY A 153 -4.11 -10.14 -52.29
C GLY A 153 -4.91 -10.21 -53.60
N GLY A 154 -5.33 -9.07 -54.15
CA GLY A 154 -6.01 -8.95 -55.45
C GLY A 154 -5.23 -8.07 -56.39
#